data_AF-A0A078ALS5-F1
#
_entry.id   AF-A0A078ALS5-F1
#
_cell.length_a   1.000
_cell.length_b   1.000
_cell.length_c   1.000
_cell.angle_alpha   90.00
_cell.angle_beta   90.00
_cell.angle_gamma   90.00
#
_symmetry.space_group_name_H-M   'P 1'
#
loop_
_entity.id
_entity.type
_entity.pdbx_description
1 polymer ?
#
loop_
_entity_poly.entity_id
_entity_poly.type
_entity_poly.pdbx_seq_one_letter_code
_entity_poly.pdbx_strand_id
1 'polypeptide(L)'
;MSKLTSNDCIQLEYRDENDAQKKYKNNFVLSDVIEITYQKMIKDKKDDPEKKIPPKFGNFVKSGEYRDLLESMLDYCRELFRLENKQQVLEQEAKQRGLPVPQVLPSEKKKLSEKAKKMADKYAWIVFNYKSISNDQMDHCSSFMQFKSKILANQKSDQYFYETMMIFSAKVLQNAFDKSDIQKLEEEINRLFRSNAFNITQRVQFEESRKKKYPQLKEPPQKENTGDMIKRLEMRFRIPKESKKNETQRANNSMFVKRVELDRIVEEETKKRSPKDYL
;
A
#
# COMPACT_ATOMS: atom_id res chain seq x y z
N MET A 1 35.38 33.23 -19.58
CA MET A 1 35.05 32.31 -18.48
C MET A 1 34.21 33.07 -17.47
N SER A 2 32.91 32.77 -17.39
CA SER A 2 31.99 33.46 -16.48
C SER A 2 31.90 32.69 -15.16
N LYS A 3 32.13 33.35 -14.02
CA LYS A 3 31.97 32.73 -12.70
C LYS A 3 30.48 32.73 -12.32
N LEU A 4 29.81 31.59 -12.45
CA LEU A 4 28.52 31.36 -11.80
C LEU A 4 28.70 31.38 -10.27
N THR A 5 27.73 31.93 -9.55
CA THR A 5 27.82 32.10 -8.08
C THR A 5 26.85 31.18 -7.37
N SER A 6 27.16 30.77 -6.13
CA SER A 6 26.37 29.77 -5.40
C SER A 6 24.89 30.14 -5.19
N ASN A 7 24.54 31.42 -5.28
CA ASN A 7 23.16 31.90 -5.14
C ASN A 7 22.25 31.43 -6.28
N ASP A 8 22.80 31.23 -7.48
CA ASP A 8 22.05 30.79 -8.68
C ASP A 8 21.53 29.35 -8.53
N CYS A 9 22.18 28.54 -7.68
CA CYS A 9 21.81 27.14 -7.44
C CYS A 9 20.56 27.01 -6.55
N ILE A 10 20.38 27.91 -5.58
CA ILE A 10 19.31 27.83 -4.57
C ILE A 10 17.95 28.32 -5.11
N GLN A 11 17.94 29.26 -6.07
CA GLN A 11 16.69 29.78 -6.64
C GLN A 11 15.96 28.81 -7.58
N LEU A 12 16.63 27.75 -8.05
CA LEU A 12 16.01 26.74 -8.92
C LEU A 12 15.11 25.78 -8.12
N GLU A 13 15.50 25.37 -6.91
CA GLU A 13 14.77 24.36 -6.12
C GLU A 13 13.36 24.83 -5.70
N TYR A 14 13.17 26.14 -5.47
CA TYR A 14 11.88 26.71 -5.08
C TYR A 14 10.89 26.98 -6.23
N ARG A 15 11.32 26.84 -7.49
CA ARG A 15 10.47 27.09 -8.66
C ARG A 15 9.66 25.86 -9.08
N ASP A 16 10.30 24.69 -9.12
CA ASP A 16 9.70 23.44 -9.59
C ASP A 16 8.53 22.94 -8.71
N GLU A 17 8.57 23.13 -7.39
CA GLU A 17 7.46 22.73 -6.51
C GLU A 17 6.16 23.48 -6.81
N ASN A 18 6.23 24.69 -7.39
CA ASN A 18 5.06 25.48 -7.73
C ASN A 18 4.42 25.04 -9.05
N ASP A 19 5.19 24.86 -10.12
CA ASP A 19 4.62 24.66 -11.45
C ASP A 19 4.09 23.23 -11.64
N ALA A 20 4.73 22.22 -11.02
CA ALA A 20 4.16 20.88 -10.92
C ALA A 20 2.82 20.85 -10.15
N GLN A 21 2.63 21.75 -9.17
CA GLN A 21 1.35 21.90 -8.47
C GLN A 21 0.32 22.72 -9.26
N LYS A 22 0.72 23.72 -10.05
CA LYS A 22 -0.22 24.55 -10.84
C LYS A 22 -0.92 23.76 -11.93
N LYS A 23 -0.23 22.83 -12.60
CA LYS A 23 -0.80 22.07 -13.73
C LYS A 23 -2.06 21.26 -13.36
N TYR A 24 -2.22 20.90 -12.08
CA TYR A 24 -3.39 20.17 -11.56
C TYR A 24 -4.38 21.05 -10.76
N LYS A 25 -4.17 22.37 -10.70
CA LYS A 25 -5.04 23.31 -9.98
C LYS A 25 -6.02 23.97 -10.95
N ASN A 26 -7.18 23.34 -11.10
CA ASN A 26 -8.50 23.95 -10.81
C ASN A 26 -9.58 22.84 -10.85
N ASN A 27 -10.49 22.88 -9.88
CA ASN A 27 -11.72 22.05 -9.79
C ASN A 27 -11.60 20.54 -9.51
N PHE A 28 -10.42 19.94 -9.28
CA PHE A 28 -10.37 18.56 -8.74
C PHE A 28 -10.73 18.54 -7.24
N VAL A 29 -12.00 18.23 -6.93
CA VAL A 29 -12.48 17.96 -5.58
C VAL A 29 -12.71 16.46 -5.43
N LEU A 30 -11.89 15.79 -4.62
CA LEU A 30 -11.89 14.32 -4.53
C LEU A 30 -13.26 13.75 -4.10
N SER A 31 -13.93 14.36 -3.13
CA SER A 31 -15.25 13.94 -2.66
C SER A 31 -16.31 13.94 -3.77
N ASP A 32 -16.31 14.99 -4.59
CA ASP A 32 -17.28 15.15 -5.68
C ASP A 32 -17.01 14.11 -6.78
N VAL A 33 -15.74 13.85 -7.09
CA VAL A 33 -15.33 12.83 -8.06
C VAL A 33 -15.67 11.42 -7.56
N ILE A 34 -15.54 11.14 -6.26
CA ILE A 34 -16.01 9.88 -5.64
C ILE A 34 -17.51 9.73 -5.86
N GLU A 35 -18.32 10.74 -5.54
CA GLU A 35 -19.77 10.67 -5.69
C GLU A 35 -20.19 10.50 -7.15
N ILE A 36 -19.64 11.31 -8.06
CA ILE A 36 -19.92 11.24 -9.51
C ILE A 36 -19.55 9.85 -10.06
N THR A 37 -18.40 9.30 -9.67
CA THR A 37 -17.97 7.96 -10.11
C THR A 37 -18.87 6.87 -9.54
N TYR A 38 -19.35 7.02 -8.30
CA TYR A 38 -20.29 6.06 -7.68
C TYR A 38 -21.69 6.13 -8.29
N GLN A 39 -22.22 7.33 -8.55
CA GLN A 39 -23.50 7.52 -9.25
C GLN A 39 -23.43 6.97 -10.69
N LYS A 40 -22.30 7.15 -11.39
CA LYS A 40 -22.06 6.47 -12.66
C LYS A 40 -22.07 4.95 -12.50
N MET A 41 -21.40 4.38 -11.49
CA MET A 41 -21.41 2.94 -11.22
C MET A 41 -22.84 2.40 -10.94
N ILE A 42 -23.68 3.17 -10.23
CA ILE A 42 -25.10 2.84 -10.04
C ILE A 42 -25.86 2.86 -11.38
N LYS A 43 -25.61 3.86 -12.24
CA LYS A 43 -26.25 3.94 -13.57
C LYS A 43 -25.81 2.77 -14.46
N ASP A 44 -24.50 2.49 -14.54
CA ASP A 44 -23.92 1.40 -15.31
C ASP A 44 -24.54 0.03 -14.93
N LYS A 45 -25.00 -0.13 -13.68
CA LYS A 45 -25.76 -1.31 -13.18
C LYS A 45 -27.26 -1.30 -13.49
N LYS A 46 -27.89 -0.13 -13.65
CA LYS A 46 -29.28 -0.05 -14.16
C LYS A 46 -29.33 -0.39 -15.65
N ASP A 47 -28.32 0.06 -16.38
CA ASP A 47 -28.19 -0.15 -17.82
C ASP A 47 -27.70 -1.57 -18.15
N ASP A 48 -27.06 -2.26 -17.19
CA ASP A 48 -26.58 -3.66 -17.30
C ASP A 48 -26.73 -4.40 -15.96
N PRO A 49 -27.75 -5.27 -15.82
CA PRO A 49 -28.01 -6.03 -14.58
C PRO A 49 -26.93 -7.05 -14.19
N GLU A 50 -26.02 -7.45 -15.07
CA GLU A 50 -24.92 -8.37 -14.72
C GLU A 50 -23.85 -7.68 -13.88
N LYS A 51 -23.69 -6.34 -14.04
CA LYS A 51 -22.83 -5.52 -13.19
C LYS A 51 -23.35 -5.49 -11.75
N LYS A 52 -22.82 -6.40 -10.94
CA LYS A 52 -23.00 -6.35 -9.48
C LYS A 52 -22.28 -5.13 -8.90
N ILE A 53 -22.67 -4.77 -7.69
CA ILE A 53 -21.97 -3.83 -6.81
C ILE A 53 -21.92 -4.55 -5.44
N PRO A 54 -20.79 -4.59 -4.72
CA PRO A 54 -20.72 -5.28 -3.44
C PRO A 54 -21.72 -4.70 -2.42
N PRO A 55 -22.28 -5.52 -1.52
CA PRO A 55 -23.14 -5.01 -0.45
C PRO A 55 -22.39 -3.99 0.40
N LYS A 56 -23.08 -2.94 0.88
CA LYS A 56 -22.53 -1.82 1.65
C LYS A 56 -21.46 -0.96 0.95
N PHE A 57 -21.05 -1.25 -0.29
CA PHE A 57 -20.00 -0.50 -1.01
C PHE A 57 -20.28 1.00 -1.10
N GLY A 58 -21.55 1.40 -1.29
CA GLY A 58 -21.96 2.80 -1.30
C GLY A 58 -21.74 3.55 0.01
N ASN A 59 -21.85 2.87 1.16
CA ASN A 59 -21.56 3.46 2.46
C ASN A 59 -20.04 3.52 2.70
N PHE A 60 -19.32 2.51 2.21
CA PHE A 60 -17.86 2.45 2.28
C PHE A 60 -17.18 3.55 1.44
N VAL A 61 -17.59 3.78 0.19
CA VAL A 61 -16.96 4.84 -0.63
C VAL A 61 -17.26 6.26 -0.12
N LYS A 62 -18.32 6.43 0.67
CA LYS A 62 -18.65 7.67 1.38
C LYS A 62 -17.95 7.81 2.75
N SER A 63 -17.15 6.83 3.17
CA SER A 63 -16.48 6.84 4.48
C SER A 63 -15.21 7.71 4.49
N GLY A 64 -14.86 8.23 5.66
CA GLY A 64 -13.64 9.04 5.83
C GLY A 64 -12.38 8.21 5.58
N GLU A 65 -12.38 6.95 6.00
CA GLU A 65 -11.25 6.02 5.83
C GLU A 65 -10.94 5.76 4.36
N TYR A 66 -11.97 5.61 3.52
CA TYR A 66 -11.77 5.41 2.08
C TYR A 66 -11.30 6.69 1.38
N ARG A 67 -11.84 7.86 1.76
CA ARG A 67 -11.33 9.14 1.26
C ARG A 67 -9.87 9.35 1.65
N ASP A 68 -9.51 9.11 2.92
CA ASP A 68 -8.13 9.19 3.42
C ASP A 68 -7.17 8.24 2.68
N LEU A 69 -7.63 7.02 2.30
CA LEU A 69 -6.86 6.12 1.44
C LEU A 69 -6.65 6.76 0.06
N LEU A 70 -7.71 7.23 -0.60
CA LEU A 70 -7.61 7.86 -1.92
C LEU A 70 -6.75 9.13 -1.93
N GLU A 71 -6.84 9.96 -0.90
CA GLU A 71 -5.94 11.10 -0.70
C GLU A 71 -4.49 10.62 -0.63
N SER A 72 -4.19 9.61 0.18
CA SER A 72 -2.83 9.08 0.31
C SER A 72 -2.31 8.39 -0.97
N MET A 73 -3.18 7.76 -1.77
CA MET A 73 -2.85 7.20 -3.08
C MET A 73 -2.55 8.31 -4.10
N LEU A 74 -3.40 9.33 -4.18
CA LEU A 74 -3.20 10.49 -5.05
C LEU A 74 -1.87 11.20 -4.73
N ASP A 75 -1.62 11.38 -3.45
CA ASP A 75 -0.46 12.05 -2.90
C ASP A 75 0.84 11.25 -3.14
N TYR A 76 0.75 9.90 -3.21
CA TYR A 76 1.83 9.01 -3.62
C TYR A 76 2.07 9.03 -5.14
N CYS A 77 1.05 8.80 -5.97
CA CYS A 77 1.17 8.75 -7.43
C CYS A 77 1.65 10.08 -8.03
N ARG A 78 1.24 11.22 -7.46
CA ARG A 78 1.77 12.55 -7.86
C ARG A 78 3.26 12.71 -7.59
N GLU A 79 3.76 12.20 -6.46
CA GLU A 79 5.20 12.23 -6.16
C GLU A 79 5.97 11.25 -7.05
N LEU A 80 5.40 10.06 -7.32
CA LEU A 80 5.99 9.07 -8.23
C LEU A 80 6.21 9.66 -9.63
N PHE A 81 5.15 10.18 -10.26
CA PHE A 81 5.25 10.71 -11.63
C PHE A 81 6.12 11.98 -11.69
N ARG A 82 6.16 12.81 -10.63
CA ARG A 82 7.13 13.92 -10.54
C ARG A 82 8.57 13.41 -10.61
N LEU A 83 8.89 12.33 -9.91
CA LEU A 83 10.23 11.75 -9.88
C LEU A 83 10.58 10.99 -11.15
N GLU A 84 9.63 10.28 -11.77
CA GLU A 84 9.82 9.66 -13.09
C GLU A 84 10.09 10.70 -14.17
N ASN A 85 9.29 11.77 -14.24
CA ASN A 85 9.49 12.85 -15.21
C ASN A 85 10.84 13.55 -14.98
N LYS A 86 11.24 13.79 -13.72
CA LYS A 86 12.56 14.34 -13.37
C LYS A 86 13.70 13.41 -13.81
N GLN A 87 13.57 12.10 -13.58
CA GLN A 87 14.56 11.10 -14.00
C GLN A 87 14.68 11.03 -15.54
N GLN A 88 13.57 11.11 -16.29
CA GLN A 88 13.58 11.13 -17.75
C GLN A 88 14.26 12.38 -18.33
N VAL A 89 14.06 13.56 -17.73
CA VAL A 89 14.77 14.79 -18.14
C VAL A 89 16.28 14.67 -17.87
N LEU A 90 16.67 14.17 -16.69
CA LEU A 90 18.09 13.95 -16.36
C LEU A 90 18.76 12.93 -17.30
N GLU A 91 18.05 11.89 -17.72
CA GLU A 91 18.54 10.92 -18.72
C GLU A 91 18.71 11.53 -20.11
N GLN A 92 17.79 12.39 -20.54
CA GLN A 92 17.89 13.10 -21.82
C GLN A 92 19.05 14.10 -21.83
N GLU A 93 19.20 14.93 -20.79
CA GLU A 93 20.32 15.87 -20.67
C GLU A 93 21.68 15.16 -20.60
N ALA A 94 21.78 14.10 -19.80
CA ALA A 94 23.02 13.32 -19.68
C ALA A 94 23.42 12.69 -21.01
N LYS A 95 22.46 12.12 -21.74
CA LYS A 95 22.66 11.53 -23.07
C LYS A 95 23.08 12.57 -24.11
N GLN A 96 22.51 13.79 -24.08
CA GLN A 96 22.92 14.89 -24.96
C GLN A 96 24.36 15.38 -24.67
N ARG A 97 24.79 15.37 -23.40
CA ARG A 97 26.10 15.86 -22.97
C ARG A 97 27.20 14.78 -22.93
N GLY A 98 26.88 13.51 -23.21
CA GLY A 98 27.81 12.39 -23.07
C GLY A 98 28.22 12.09 -21.62
N LEU A 99 27.41 12.50 -20.65
CA LEU A 99 27.70 12.41 -19.22
C LEU A 99 27.00 11.21 -18.56
N PRO A 100 27.50 10.69 -17.42
CA PRO A 100 26.76 9.72 -16.62
C PRO A 100 25.45 10.32 -16.10
N VAL A 101 24.37 9.53 -16.15
CA VAL A 101 23.01 9.95 -15.74
C VAL A 101 22.99 10.34 -14.25
N PRO A 102 22.64 11.61 -13.92
CA PRO A 102 22.44 12.03 -12.54
C PRO A 102 21.32 11.24 -11.85
N GLN A 103 21.52 10.88 -10.60
CA GLN A 103 20.55 10.13 -9.81
C GLN A 103 19.61 11.07 -9.05
N VAL A 104 18.30 10.83 -9.12
CA VAL A 104 17.30 11.42 -8.19
C VAL A 104 17.76 11.24 -6.74
N LEU A 105 17.63 12.31 -5.93
CA LEU A 105 18.26 12.41 -4.62
C LEU A 105 17.74 11.36 -3.62
N PRO A 106 18.57 10.93 -2.64
CA PRO A 106 18.12 10.03 -1.57
C PRO A 106 16.97 10.59 -0.73
N SER A 107 16.92 11.92 -0.55
CA SER A 107 15.82 12.64 0.13
C SER A 107 14.50 12.51 -0.62
N GLU A 108 14.50 12.68 -1.94
CA GLU A 108 13.33 12.50 -2.80
C GLU A 108 12.84 11.04 -2.78
N LYS A 109 13.76 10.08 -2.87
CA LYS A 109 13.46 8.64 -2.74
C LYS A 109 12.90 8.28 -1.37
N LYS A 110 13.34 8.95 -0.29
CA LYS A 110 12.80 8.82 1.08
C LYS A 110 11.38 9.38 1.19
N LYS A 111 11.12 10.58 0.65
CA LYS A 111 9.79 11.24 0.61
C LYS A 111 8.74 10.36 -0.08
N LEU A 112 9.10 9.72 -1.20
CA LEU A 112 8.24 8.77 -1.91
C LEU A 112 7.94 7.51 -1.05
N SER A 113 8.95 6.97 -0.37
CA SER A 113 8.81 5.81 0.53
C SER A 113 7.91 6.11 1.74
N GLU A 114 8.00 7.33 2.29
CA GLU A 114 7.16 7.79 3.41
C GLU A 114 5.69 7.95 3.00
N LYS A 115 5.43 8.51 1.81
CA LYS A 115 4.08 8.53 1.20
C LYS A 115 3.54 7.12 0.96
N ALA A 116 4.36 6.22 0.40
CA ALA A 116 3.98 4.82 0.20
C ALA A 116 3.62 4.11 1.52
N LYS A 117 4.37 4.38 2.59
CA LYS A 117 4.07 3.84 3.93
C LYS A 117 2.76 4.40 4.48
N LYS A 118 2.55 5.72 4.47
CA LYS A 118 1.30 6.37 4.93
C LYS A 118 0.07 5.77 4.23
N MET A 119 0.17 5.55 2.92
CA MET A 119 -0.86 4.91 2.11
C MET A 119 -1.09 3.45 2.48
N ALA A 120 -0.02 2.68 2.71
CA ALA A 120 -0.12 1.29 3.16
C ALA A 120 -0.75 1.17 4.56
N ASP A 121 -0.41 2.06 5.48
CA ASP A 121 -0.99 2.14 6.83
C ASP A 121 -2.51 2.43 6.75
N LYS A 122 -2.96 3.31 5.84
CA LYS A 122 -4.40 3.58 5.59
C LYS A 122 -5.14 2.39 4.97
N TYR A 123 -4.52 1.67 4.03
CA TYR A 123 -5.10 0.45 3.47
C TYR A 123 -5.21 -0.66 4.52
N ALA A 124 -4.19 -0.85 5.35
CA ALA A 124 -4.24 -1.82 6.45
C ALA A 124 -5.39 -1.51 7.43
N TRP A 125 -5.62 -0.24 7.75
CA TRP A 125 -6.77 0.16 8.57
C TRP A 125 -8.11 -0.26 7.97
N ILE A 126 -8.30 -0.11 6.65
CA ILE A 126 -9.49 -0.60 5.95
C ILE A 126 -9.59 -2.13 6.04
N VAL A 127 -8.51 -2.87 5.79
CA VAL A 127 -8.50 -4.34 5.84
C VAL A 127 -8.81 -4.89 7.24
N PHE A 128 -8.38 -4.22 8.31
CA PHE A 128 -8.68 -4.63 9.68
C PHE A 128 -10.09 -4.25 10.16
N ASN A 129 -10.68 -3.16 9.65
CA ASN A 129 -12.00 -2.69 10.09
C ASN A 129 -13.16 -3.12 9.18
N TYR A 130 -12.90 -3.50 7.92
CA TYR A 130 -13.92 -4.05 7.03
C TYR A 130 -14.36 -5.44 7.50
N LYS A 131 -15.53 -5.51 8.16
CA LYS A 131 -16.16 -6.78 8.53
C LYS A 131 -16.86 -7.40 7.31
N SER A 132 -16.37 -8.56 6.89
CA SER A 132 -16.95 -9.37 5.81
C SER A 132 -18.25 -10.08 6.17
N ILE A 133 -18.59 -10.18 7.47
CA ILE A 133 -19.88 -10.65 7.99
C ILE A 133 -20.64 -9.48 8.66
N SER A 134 -21.96 -9.57 8.76
CA SER A 134 -22.73 -8.61 9.56
C SER A 134 -22.48 -8.79 11.07
N ASN A 135 -22.86 -7.80 11.88
CA ASN A 135 -22.79 -7.93 13.34
C ASN A 135 -23.72 -9.07 13.79
N ASP A 136 -24.97 -9.09 13.33
CA ASP A 136 -25.92 -10.19 13.53
C ASP A 136 -25.36 -11.57 13.11
N GLN A 137 -24.64 -11.69 11.99
CA GLN A 137 -23.93 -12.93 11.64
C GLN A 137 -22.79 -13.30 12.62
N MET A 138 -22.16 -12.30 13.25
CA MET A 138 -21.12 -12.44 14.27
C MET A 138 -21.72 -12.84 15.62
N ASP A 139 -22.85 -12.25 16.01
CA ASP A 139 -23.58 -12.53 17.25
C ASP A 139 -24.17 -13.96 17.22
N HIS A 140 -24.59 -14.43 16.03
CA HIS A 140 -24.96 -15.83 15.77
C HIS A 140 -23.74 -16.76 15.57
N CYS A 141 -22.56 -16.45 16.14
CA CYS A 141 -21.40 -17.36 16.19
C CYS A 141 -21.12 -17.77 17.65
N SER A 142 -21.71 -18.88 18.10
CA SER A 142 -21.47 -19.41 19.45
C SER A 142 -20.09 -20.09 19.63
N SER A 143 -19.24 -20.09 18.60
CA SER A 143 -17.86 -20.59 18.69
C SER A 143 -16.92 -19.97 17.65
N PHE A 144 -15.63 -19.97 17.96
CA PHE A 144 -14.55 -19.55 17.03
C PHE A 144 -14.60 -20.34 15.70
N MET A 145 -14.90 -21.64 15.74
CA MET A 145 -15.00 -22.46 14.52
C MET A 145 -16.16 -22.04 13.61
N GLN A 146 -17.31 -21.63 14.18
CA GLN A 146 -18.40 -21.05 13.39
C GLN A 146 -18.00 -19.70 12.79
N PHE A 147 -17.41 -18.80 13.58
CA PHE A 147 -16.91 -17.51 13.09
C PHE A 147 -15.92 -17.69 11.94
N LYS A 148 -14.89 -18.52 12.13
CA LYS A 148 -13.90 -18.90 11.12
C LYS A 148 -14.55 -19.49 9.87
N SER A 149 -15.56 -20.35 10.03
CA SER A 149 -16.30 -20.93 8.90
C SER A 149 -17.07 -19.88 8.09
N LYS A 150 -17.77 -18.94 8.75
CA LYS A 150 -18.50 -17.84 8.07
C LYS A 150 -17.56 -16.88 7.35
N ILE A 151 -16.44 -16.49 7.97
CA ILE A 151 -15.40 -15.67 7.32
C ILE A 151 -14.84 -16.38 6.08
N LEU A 152 -14.55 -17.69 6.17
CA LEU A 152 -14.06 -18.47 5.03
C LEU A 152 -15.10 -18.63 3.91
N ALA A 153 -16.39 -18.77 4.25
CA ALA A 153 -17.47 -18.83 3.26
C ALA A 153 -17.59 -17.52 2.47
N ASN A 154 -17.34 -16.37 3.11
CA ASN A 154 -17.43 -15.05 2.48
C ASN A 154 -16.18 -14.66 1.65
N GLN A 155 -15.14 -15.50 1.55
CA GLN A 155 -13.91 -15.20 0.78
C GLN A 155 -14.17 -14.68 -0.64
N LYS A 156 -15.17 -15.22 -1.35
CA LYS A 156 -15.56 -14.75 -2.70
C LYS A 156 -16.17 -13.35 -2.69
N SER A 157 -16.94 -13.01 -1.65
CA SER A 157 -17.50 -11.67 -1.47
C SER A 157 -16.41 -10.65 -1.14
N ASP A 158 -15.41 -11.06 -0.35
CA ASP A 158 -14.30 -10.19 0.04
C ASP A 158 -13.35 -9.92 -1.12
N GLN A 159 -12.96 -10.96 -1.86
CA GLN A 159 -12.21 -10.81 -3.11
C GLN A 159 -12.92 -9.82 -4.04
N TYR A 160 -14.22 -10.04 -4.28
CA TYR A 160 -15.01 -9.17 -5.14
C TYR A 160 -15.14 -7.73 -4.62
N PHE A 161 -15.22 -7.52 -3.31
CA PHE A 161 -15.19 -6.19 -2.69
C PHE A 161 -13.85 -5.48 -2.94
N TYR A 162 -12.71 -6.14 -2.68
CA TYR A 162 -11.39 -5.54 -2.87
C TYR A 162 -11.02 -5.32 -4.34
N GLU A 163 -11.41 -6.23 -5.24
CA GLU A 163 -11.29 -6.05 -6.70
C GLU A 163 -12.13 -4.84 -7.17
N THR A 164 -13.37 -4.73 -6.69
CA THR A 164 -14.22 -3.55 -6.97
C THR A 164 -13.58 -2.28 -6.44
N MET A 165 -13.05 -2.29 -5.21
CA MET A 165 -12.37 -1.14 -4.61
C MET A 165 -11.15 -0.70 -5.41
N MET A 166 -10.30 -1.63 -5.85
CA MET A 166 -9.13 -1.34 -6.70
C MET A 166 -9.54 -0.64 -8.00
N ILE A 167 -10.53 -1.20 -8.71
CA ILE A 167 -11.03 -0.65 -9.99
C ILE A 167 -11.71 0.71 -9.78
N PHE A 168 -12.47 0.87 -8.69
CA PHE A 168 -13.13 2.12 -8.36
C PHE A 168 -12.11 3.22 -7.99
N SER A 169 -11.08 2.88 -7.19
CA SER A 169 -9.97 3.80 -6.87
C SER A 169 -9.25 4.28 -8.12
N ALA A 170 -8.98 3.40 -9.09
CA ALA A 170 -8.38 3.80 -10.36
C ALA A 170 -9.28 4.79 -11.12
N LYS A 171 -10.57 4.48 -11.29
CA LYS A 171 -11.54 5.35 -11.98
C LYS A 171 -11.71 6.72 -11.33
N VAL A 172 -11.70 6.79 -10.00
CA VAL A 172 -11.74 8.08 -9.27
C VAL A 172 -10.47 8.88 -9.55
N LEU A 173 -9.30 8.27 -9.35
CA LEU A 173 -8.01 8.95 -9.44
C LEU A 173 -7.66 9.41 -10.87
N GLN A 174 -8.17 8.75 -11.93
CA GLN A 174 -7.97 9.17 -13.32
C GLN A 174 -8.33 10.63 -13.60
N ASN A 175 -9.32 11.18 -12.89
CA ASN A 175 -9.75 12.58 -13.05
C ASN A 175 -8.73 13.60 -12.48
N ALA A 176 -7.65 13.13 -11.84
CA ALA A 176 -6.59 13.95 -11.24
C ALA A 176 -5.27 13.97 -12.03
N PHE A 177 -5.21 13.29 -13.18
CA PHE A 177 -4.00 13.10 -14.00
C PHE A 177 -4.26 13.40 -15.48
N ASP A 178 -3.21 13.73 -16.23
CA ASP A 178 -3.29 13.90 -17.68
C ASP A 178 -3.56 12.56 -18.39
N LYS A 179 -4.20 12.61 -19.57
CA LYS A 179 -4.52 11.40 -20.36
C LYS A 179 -3.30 10.54 -20.72
N SER A 180 -2.11 11.15 -20.80
CA SER A 180 -0.82 10.48 -21.00
C SER A 180 -0.40 9.59 -19.85
N ASP A 181 -0.87 9.87 -18.64
CA ASP A 181 -0.44 9.21 -17.41
C ASP A 181 -1.50 8.26 -16.84
N ILE A 182 -2.70 8.20 -17.45
CA ILE A 182 -3.78 7.27 -17.08
C ILE A 182 -3.31 5.81 -17.13
N GLN A 183 -2.59 5.39 -18.18
CA GLN A 183 -2.08 4.01 -18.25
C GLN A 183 -1.09 3.72 -17.12
N LYS A 184 -0.13 4.63 -16.87
CA LYS A 184 0.81 4.51 -15.74
C LYS A 184 0.07 4.41 -14.40
N LEU A 185 -1.01 5.18 -14.23
CA LEU A 185 -1.82 5.19 -13.03
C LEU A 185 -2.59 3.87 -12.83
N GLU A 186 -3.17 3.31 -13.89
CA GLU A 186 -3.83 2.00 -13.82
C GLU A 186 -2.82 0.87 -13.56
N GLU A 187 -1.66 0.89 -14.22
CA GLU A 187 -0.57 -0.05 -13.99
C GLU A 187 -0.02 0.04 -12.56
N GLU A 188 0.23 1.26 -12.06
CA GLU A 188 0.72 1.50 -10.71
C GLU A 188 -0.30 1.11 -9.64
N ILE A 189 -1.58 1.43 -9.81
CA ILE A 189 -2.63 1.00 -8.86
C ILE A 189 -2.73 -0.52 -8.86
N ASN A 190 -2.75 -1.17 -10.03
CA ASN A 190 -2.68 -2.64 -10.09
C ASN A 190 -1.40 -3.19 -9.44
N ARG A 191 -0.25 -2.53 -9.61
CA ARG A 191 1.01 -2.90 -8.97
C ARG A 191 0.88 -2.81 -7.45
N LEU A 192 0.37 -1.71 -6.90
CA LEU A 192 0.18 -1.51 -5.46
C LEU A 192 -0.68 -2.62 -4.85
N PHE A 193 -1.88 -2.84 -5.38
CA PHE A 193 -2.83 -3.87 -4.91
C PHE A 193 -2.36 -5.32 -5.08
N ARG A 194 -1.40 -5.58 -5.97
CA ARG A 194 -0.76 -6.90 -6.14
C ARG A 194 0.59 -7.02 -5.41
N SER A 195 1.13 -5.93 -4.87
CA SER A 195 2.47 -5.88 -4.27
C SER A 195 2.49 -6.15 -2.76
N ASN A 196 3.69 -6.44 -2.27
CA ASN A 196 3.98 -6.55 -0.84
C ASN A 196 3.69 -5.27 -0.03
N ALA A 197 3.50 -4.10 -0.68
CA ALA A 197 3.24 -2.83 0.01
C ALA A 197 1.90 -2.83 0.75
N PHE A 198 0.84 -3.31 0.11
CA PHE A 198 -0.48 -3.51 0.74
C PHE A 198 -0.58 -4.86 1.47
N ASN A 199 0.50 -5.65 1.54
CA ASN A 199 0.52 -6.94 2.21
C ASN A 199 1.33 -6.93 3.52
N ILE A 200 1.08 -5.90 4.34
CA ILE A 200 1.76 -5.68 5.63
C ILE A 200 1.68 -6.92 6.52
N THR A 201 0.53 -7.61 6.57
CA THR A 201 0.34 -8.82 7.39
C THR A 201 1.30 -9.94 6.98
N GLN A 202 1.43 -10.27 5.69
CA GLN A 202 2.41 -11.26 5.25
C GLN A 202 3.85 -10.78 5.47
N ARG A 203 4.13 -9.47 5.36
CA ARG A 203 5.46 -8.93 5.64
C ARG A 203 5.85 -9.11 7.11
N VAL A 204 4.98 -8.76 8.06
CA VAL A 204 5.24 -8.92 9.50
C VAL A 204 5.43 -10.39 9.84
N GLN A 205 4.52 -11.27 9.39
CA GLN A 205 4.61 -12.72 9.60
C GLN A 205 5.87 -13.35 8.98
N PHE A 206 6.30 -12.86 7.81
CA PHE A 206 7.54 -13.32 7.17
C PHE A 206 8.78 -12.79 7.89
N GLU A 207 8.82 -11.52 8.28
CA GLU A 207 9.90 -10.96 9.10
C GLU A 207 10.00 -11.70 10.45
N GLU A 208 8.88 -12.00 11.10
CA GLU A 208 8.84 -12.81 12.31
C GLU A 208 9.30 -14.25 12.06
N SER A 209 8.78 -14.93 11.05
CA SER A 209 9.22 -16.30 10.68
C SER A 209 10.72 -16.35 10.38
N ARG A 210 11.26 -15.29 9.78
CA ARG A 210 12.69 -15.13 9.51
C ARG A 210 13.48 -14.79 10.78
N LYS A 211 12.93 -14.02 11.74
CA LYS A 211 13.50 -13.77 13.09
C LYS A 211 13.35 -14.98 14.05
N LYS A 212 12.38 -15.87 13.80
CA LYS A 212 12.17 -17.17 14.46
C LYS A 212 13.23 -18.18 13.93
N LYS A 213 13.42 -18.26 12.60
CA LYS A 213 14.41 -19.15 11.95
C LYS A 213 15.87 -18.69 12.07
N TYR A 214 16.13 -17.39 12.16
CA TYR A 214 17.45 -16.82 12.32
C TYR A 214 17.45 -15.86 13.54
N PRO A 215 17.57 -16.36 14.78
CA PRO A 215 17.50 -15.56 15.99
C PRO A 215 18.48 -14.37 16.02
N GLN A 216 19.63 -14.49 15.35
CA GLN A 216 20.61 -13.41 15.19
C GLN A 216 20.06 -12.17 14.44
N LEU A 217 18.94 -12.27 13.73
CA LEU A 217 18.24 -11.13 13.11
C LEU A 217 17.38 -10.32 14.09
N LYS A 218 17.14 -10.82 15.31
CA LYS A 218 16.59 -9.99 16.37
C LYS A 218 17.58 -8.89 16.72
N GLU A 219 17.07 -7.75 17.19
CA GLU A 219 17.91 -6.76 17.87
C GLU A 219 18.59 -7.46 19.04
N PRO A 220 19.91 -7.30 19.21
CA PRO A 220 20.75 -8.04 21.03
C PRO A 220 20.03 -7.44 22.23
N PRO A 221 20.25 -7.96 23.45
CA PRO A 221 20.03 -7.17 24.65
C PRO A 221 20.91 -5.92 24.67
N GLN A 222 20.57 -4.93 25.49
CA GLN A 222 21.38 -3.71 25.69
C GLN A 222 22.76 -3.96 26.34
N LYS A 223 23.07 -5.21 26.70
CA LYS A 223 24.35 -5.68 27.22
C LYS A 223 24.73 -7.00 26.53
N GLU A 224 25.39 -6.92 25.38
CA GLU A 224 26.04 -8.05 24.70
C GLU A 224 27.56 -7.89 24.80
N ASN A 225 28.28 -9.00 25.01
CA ASN A 225 29.74 -9.01 25.07
C ASN A 225 30.32 -8.92 23.64
N THR A 226 31.44 -8.22 23.45
CA THR A 226 32.07 -7.99 22.14
C THR A 226 32.28 -9.28 21.35
N GLY A 227 32.68 -10.36 22.01
CA GLY A 227 32.87 -11.67 21.38
C GLY A 227 31.58 -12.31 20.88
N ASP A 228 30.44 -12.03 21.51
CA ASP A 228 29.13 -12.52 21.07
C ASP A 228 28.54 -11.60 20.00
N MET A 229 28.81 -10.29 20.04
CA MET A 229 28.48 -9.36 18.96
C MET A 229 29.17 -9.74 17.63
N ILE A 230 30.43 -10.17 17.68
CA ILE A 230 31.15 -10.64 16.48
C ILE A 230 30.45 -11.89 15.92
N LYS A 231 30.09 -12.87 16.76
CA LYS A 231 29.28 -14.04 16.33
C LYS A 231 27.89 -13.61 15.81
N ARG A 232 27.23 -12.64 16.45
CA ARG A 232 25.93 -12.02 16.05
C ARG A 232 26.02 -11.41 14.65
N LEU A 233 27.20 -10.98 14.22
CA LEU A 233 27.48 -10.43 12.87
C LEU A 233 27.88 -11.52 11.86
N GLU A 234 28.82 -12.42 12.18
CA GLU A 234 29.21 -13.54 11.29
C GLU A 234 28.00 -14.41 10.93
N MET A 235 27.16 -14.72 11.92
CA MET A 235 25.92 -15.47 11.73
C MET A 235 24.87 -14.70 10.89
N ARG A 236 25.00 -13.38 10.72
CA ARG A 236 24.17 -12.60 9.78
C ARG A 236 24.72 -12.66 8.36
N PHE A 237 26.04 -12.62 8.17
CA PHE A 237 26.65 -12.73 6.83
C PHE A 237 26.39 -14.08 6.16
N ARG A 238 26.22 -15.16 6.95
CA ARG A 238 25.86 -16.50 6.46
C ARG A 238 24.37 -16.66 6.10
N ILE A 239 23.51 -15.65 6.31
CA ILE A 239 22.08 -15.73 5.94
C ILE A 239 21.95 -15.45 4.43
N PRO A 240 21.29 -16.32 3.65
CA PRO A 240 21.08 -16.08 2.23
C PRO A 240 20.37 -14.75 1.97
N LYS A 241 21.00 -13.88 1.16
CA LYS A 241 20.36 -12.66 0.66
C LYS A 241 19.23 -13.04 -0.28
N GLU A 242 18.06 -12.41 -0.14
CA GLU A 242 16.91 -12.76 -0.97
C GLU A 242 17.12 -12.30 -2.41
N SER A 243 16.88 -13.20 -3.36
CA SER A 243 16.98 -12.92 -4.79
C SER A 243 15.68 -12.27 -5.28
N LYS A 244 15.79 -11.20 -6.10
CA LYS A 244 14.64 -10.43 -6.61
C LYS A 244 13.57 -11.30 -7.30
N LYS A 245 13.95 -12.42 -7.92
CA LYS A 245 13.01 -13.40 -8.51
C LYS A 245 11.99 -13.94 -7.49
N ASN A 246 12.39 -14.15 -6.24
CA ASN A 246 11.51 -14.67 -5.19
C ASN A 246 10.50 -13.61 -4.70
N GLU A 247 10.76 -12.31 -4.88
CA GLU A 247 9.78 -11.27 -4.55
C GLU A 247 8.64 -11.27 -5.57
N THR A 248 8.97 -11.27 -6.87
CA THR A 248 7.99 -11.29 -7.97
C THR A 248 7.09 -12.52 -7.91
N GLN A 249 7.67 -13.71 -7.65
CA GLN A 249 6.91 -14.96 -7.60
C GLN A 249 6.07 -15.10 -6.31
N ARG A 250 6.37 -14.34 -5.25
CA ARG A 250 5.53 -14.25 -4.04
C ARG A 250 4.37 -13.27 -4.23
N ALA A 251 4.58 -12.13 -4.88
CA ALA A 251 3.53 -11.11 -5.12
C ALA A 251 2.27 -11.72 -5.78
N ASN A 252 2.45 -12.54 -6.83
CA ASN A 252 1.38 -13.26 -7.52
C ASN A 252 0.60 -14.26 -6.64
N ASN A 253 1.21 -14.73 -5.55
CA ASN A 253 0.59 -15.64 -4.58
C ASN A 253 0.07 -14.91 -3.32
N SER A 254 0.07 -13.57 -3.31
CA SER A 254 0.00 -12.80 -2.06
C SER A 254 -1.40 -12.32 -1.64
N MET A 255 -2.39 -12.24 -2.54
CA MET A 255 -3.69 -11.58 -2.26
C MET A 255 -4.49 -12.11 -1.05
N PHE A 256 -4.17 -13.29 -0.52
CA PHE A 256 -4.86 -13.85 0.65
C PHE A 256 -3.89 -14.05 1.82
N VAL A 257 -4.28 -13.55 3.00
CA VAL A 257 -3.56 -13.77 4.27
C VAL A 257 -3.34 -15.27 4.47
N LYS A 258 -2.13 -15.66 4.88
CA LYS A 258 -1.80 -17.08 5.11
C LYS A 258 -2.44 -17.60 6.40
N ARG A 259 -3.72 -17.97 6.26
CA ARG A 259 -4.61 -18.85 7.06
C ARG A 259 -4.02 -19.39 8.39
N VAL A 260 -2.87 -20.06 8.31
CA VAL A 260 -2.15 -20.72 9.42
C VAL A 260 -1.72 -19.78 10.55
N GLU A 261 -1.32 -18.53 10.27
CA GLU A 261 -0.81 -17.63 11.33
C GLU A 261 -1.88 -16.67 11.87
N LEU A 262 -3.03 -16.52 11.18
CA LEU A 262 -4.24 -15.94 11.78
C LEU A 262 -4.81 -16.87 12.86
N ASP A 263 -4.81 -18.18 12.59
CA ASP A 263 -5.20 -19.20 13.55
C ASP A 263 -4.35 -19.13 14.84
N ARG A 264 -3.01 -19.03 14.69
CA ARG A 264 -2.09 -18.90 15.81
C ARG A 264 -2.37 -17.68 16.70
N ILE A 265 -2.56 -16.50 16.11
CA ILE A 265 -2.74 -15.25 16.87
C ILE A 265 -4.04 -15.30 17.69
N VAL A 266 -5.12 -15.84 17.13
CA VAL A 266 -6.41 -15.97 17.85
C VAL A 266 -6.36 -17.11 18.88
N GLU A 267 -5.60 -18.17 18.65
CA GLU A 267 -5.36 -19.22 19.66
C GLU A 267 -4.55 -18.70 20.86
N GLU A 268 -3.52 -17.87 20.63
CA GLU A 268 -2.73 -17.24 21.70
C GLU A 268 -3.54 -16.19 22.49
N GLU A 269 -4.52 -15.52 21.89
CA GLU A 269 -5.42 -14.59 22.61
C GLU A 269 -6.59 -15.28 23.33
N THR A 270 -7.20 -16.32 22.74
CA THR A 270 -8.27 -17.08 23.42
C THR A 270 -7.77 -17.82 24.65
N LYS A 271 -6.50 -18.24 24.67
CA LYS A 271 -5.84 -18.83 25.85
C LYS A 271 -5.56 -17.83 27.00
N LYS A 272 -5.71 -16.51 26.77
CA LYS A 272 -5.52 -15.48 27.81
C LYS A 272 -6.81 -15.06 28.51
N ARG A 273 -7.98 -15.35 27.92
CA ARG A 273 -9.28 -14.99 28.49
C ARG A 273 -9.78 -16.08 29.44
N SER A 274 -10.26 -15.66 30.60
CA SER A 274 -10.84 -16.57 31.58
C SER A 274 -12.26 -16.95 31.14
N PRO A 275 -12.72 -18.20 31.35
CA PRO A 275 -14.14 -18.55 31.23
C PRO A 275 -15.06 -17.72 32.15
N LYS A 276 -14.50 -17.02 33.14
CA LYS A 276 -15.23 -16.08 34.01
C LYS A 276 -15.47 -14.70 33.38
N ASP A 277 -14.83 -14.38 32.25
CA ASP A 277 -14.98 -13.09 31.55
C ASP A 277 -16.24 -13.06 30.65
N TYR A 278 -17.12 -14.07 30.78
CA TYR A 278 -18.27 -14.37 29.92
C TYR A 278 -19.53 -14.77 30.73
N LEU A 279 -19.60 -14.39 32.01
CA LEU A 279 -20.74 -14.58 32.93
C LEU A 279 -21.16 -13.24 33.54
#